data_AF-A0A2V2PWQ6-F1
#
_entry.id   AF-A0A2V2PWQ6-F1
#
_cell.length_a   1.000
_cell.length_b   1.000
_cell.length_c   1.000
_cell.angle_alpha   90.00
_cell.angle_beta   90.00
_cell.angle_gamma   90.00
#
_symmetry.space_group_name_H-M   'P 1'
#
loop_
_entity.id
_entity.type
_entity.pdbx_description
1 polymer ?
#
loop_
_entity_poly.entity_id
_entity_poly.type
_entity_poly.pdbx_seq_one_letter_code
_entity_poly.pdbx_strand_id
1 'polypeptide(L)'
;MTAPSAAGRPAVADDDLADVTLRLGESVRERGRGGGPPAGFRQWFEEFGVRAYTRVRPAPLAELEGWRQEPGTGSLHHRSGGFFSVEGLSVHRPQGPVQHWTQPVIHQPEIGVLGLLVKEFDGVLRALVQAKVEPGNRNGLQLAPTVQATRSNYLRVHRGRAVPYVEFFREPWHHRRIADVRQSEQGSWFYRKRNRNMVVEAVGEVPLLDGFIWLTIGEIQELLAVEDTVNMDLRSVLSCLPLTGPGLDTVLRSDGSGFRGALVRSCATAAGSRHSTGELLRWLTEVRTRTEVSARLRPLDGLAGWRRTPERIAHESGAFFSVIGVDVTAGGREVALWSQPMIRQHGRGVIALLVADFDGVLHALMHARPEPGFLDVVELAPTVQCIPDSLAALPAAARPEFLDTVLSAAPEQIRYDTVLSEEGGRFYHALNRYRIVEVAPTGVEHPEYRWTAVHQLTELLRHSHYLNIQARTLVACLHSLLEHSGRTARVERS
;
A
#
# COMPACT_ATOMS: atom_id res chain seq x y z
N MET A 1 27.56 -38.94 13.06
CA MET A 1 26.54 -38.21 13.83
C MET A 1 25.88 -37.21 12.89
N THR A 2 24.78 -37.63 12.28
CA THR A 2 23.95 -36.84 11.38
C THR A 2 23.05 -35.93 12.21
N ALA A 3 23.11 -34.62 11.96
CA ALA A 3 22.20 -33.65 12.56
C ALA A 3 20.74 -33.96 12.17
N PRO A 4 19.77 -33.79 13.06
CA PRO A 4 18.38 -34.03 12.71
C PRO A 4 17.88 -32.93 11.78
N SER A 5 17.28 -33.37 10.67
CA SER A 5 16.47 -32.56 9.76
C SER A 5 15.37 -31.84 10.55
N ALA A 6 15.43 -30.52 10.60
CA ALA A 6 14.35 -29.69 11.11
C ALA A 6 13.20 -29.69 10.07
N ALA A 7 12.30 -30.67 10.18
CA ALA A 7 11.04 -30.68 9.46
C ALA A 7 10.22 -29.46 9.92
N GLY A 8 10.13 -28.44 9.07
CA GLY A 8 9.32 -27.25 9.34
C GLY A 8 7.84 -27.61 9.46
N ARG A 9 7.13 -26.96 10.38
CA ARG A 9 5.66 -26.98 10.41
C ARG A 9 5.12 -26.44 9.07
N PRO A 10 4.08 -27.06 8.49
CA PRO A 10 3.47 -26.57 7.25
C PRO A 10 2.85 -25.19 7.48
N ALA A 11 2.52 -24.49 6.38
CA ALA A 11 1.62 -23.35 6.43
C ALA A 11 0.34 -23.73 7.17
N VAL A 12 -0.27 -22.76 7.86
CA VAL A 12 -1.58 -22.84 8.54
C VAL A 12 -2.52 -23.70 7.68
N ALA A 13 -2.97 -24.84 8.22
CA ALA A 13 -3.97 -25.69 7.57
C ALA A 13 -5.28 -24.90 7.40
N ASP A 14 -6.15 -25.26 6.45
CA ASP A 14 -7.36 -24.46 6.18
C ASP A 14 -8.26 -24.28 7.43
N ASP A 15 -8.33 -25.27 8.33
CA ASP A 15 -9.01 -25.17 9.63
C ASP A 15 -8.37 -24.12 10.57
N ASP A 16 -7.05 -23.98 10.49
CA ASP A 16 -6.27 -23.02 11.27
C ASP A 16 -6.43 -21.59 10.69
N LEU A 17 -6.81 -21.43 9.42
CA LEU A 17 -7.09 -20.12 8.83
C LEU A 17 -8.48 -19.61 9.23
N ALA A 18 -9.49 -20.50 9.27
CA ALA A 18 -10.84 -20.16 9.69
C ALA A 18 -10.86 -19.62 11.14
N ASP A 19 -10.15 -20.28 12.06
CA ASP A 19 -9.97 -19.79 13.44
C ASP A 19 -9.37 -18.37 13.49
N VAL A 20 -8.28 -18.12 12.76
CA VAL A 20 -7.65 -16.80 12.69
C VAL A 20 -8.61 -15.75 12.14
N THR A 21 -9.37 -16.07 11.10
CA THR A 21 -10.37 -15.16 10.52
C THR A 21 -11.40 -14.73 11.56
N LEU A 22 -11.91 -15.65 12.39
CA LEU A 22 -12.88 -15.32 13.44
C LEU A 22 -12.25 -14.46 14.55
N ARG A 23 -11.03 -14.79 15.00
CA ARG A 23 -10.31 -13.98 16.02
C ARG A 23 -9.96 -12.59 15.51
N LEU A 24 -9.63 -12.44 14.22
CA LEU A 24 -9.46 -11.15 13.57
C LEU A 24 -10.80 -10.39 13.48
N GLY A 25 -11.91 -11.09 13.22
CA GLY A 25 -13.25 -10.53 13.26
C GLY A 25 -13.61 -9.93 14.62
N GLU A 26 -13.28 -10.61 15.73
CA GLU A 26 -13.47 -10.05 17.08
C GLU A 26 -12.58 -8.83 17.32
N SER A 27 -11.32 -8.88 16.86
CA SER A 27 -10.42 -7.71 16.93
C SER A 27 -10.91 -6.51 16.11
N VAL A 28 -11.60 -6.74 15.00
CA VAL A 28 -12.23 -5.67 14.18
C VAL A 28 -13.36 -4.96 14.95
N ARG A 29 -14.08 -5.69 15.81
CA ARG A 29 -15.20 -5.17 16.61
C ARG A 29 -14.75 -4.38 17.83
N GLU A 30 -13.62 -4.74 18.39
CA GLU A 30 -13.02 -4.00 19.50
C GLU A 30 -12.41 -2.70 18.98
N ARG A 31 -13.10 -1.58 19.24
CA ARG A 31 -12.74 -0.22 18.82
C ARG A 31 -12.55 0.67 20.04
N GLY A 32 -11.94 1.84 19.85
CA GLY A 32 -11.82 2.81 20.95
C GLY A 32 -13.21 3.22 21.46
N ARG A 33 -13.35 3.34 22.79
CA ARG A 33 -14.63 3.75 23.42
C ARG A 33 -15.08 5.09 22.81
N GLY A 34 -16.17 5.08 22.02
CA GLY A 34 -16.76 6.28 21.42
C GLY A 34 -16.42 6.54 19.94
N GLY A 35 -15.83 5.59 19.22
CA GLY A 35 -15.57 5.71 17.77
C GLY A 35 -14.39 6.62 17.44
N GLY A 36 -13.43 6.71 18.35
CA GLY A 36 -12.20 7.47 18.19
C GLY A 36 -11.00 6.63 18.63
N PRO A 37 -9.77 7.10 18.38
CA PRO A 37 -8.56 6.36 18.70
C PRO A 37 -8.54 5.87 20.16
N PRO A 38 -7.83 4.76 20.44
CA PRO A 38 -7.69 4.22 21.78
C PRO A 38 -7.34 5.29 22.81
N ALA A 39 -7.85 5.14 24.03
CA ALA A 39 -7.54 6.07 25.12
C ALA A 39 -6.02 6.21 25.28
N GLY A 40 -5.52 7.45 25.24
CA GLY A 40 -4.09 7.75 25.34
C GLY A 40 -3.28 7.61 24.04
N PHE A 41 -3.85 7.09 22.94
CA PHE A 41 -3.14 6.97 21.65
C PHE A 41 -2.63 8.33 21.16
N ARG A 42 -3.50 9.34 21.14
CA ARG A 42 -3.12 10.68 20.66
C ARG A 42 -1.98 11.25 21.48
N GLN A 43 -2.07 11.17 22.81
CA GLN A 43 -1.03 11.64 23.72
C GLN A 43 0.29 10.89 23.47
N TRP A 44 0.27 9.56 23.41
CA TRP A 44 1.46 8.75 23.12
C TRP A 44 2.09 9.13 21.77
N PHE A 45 1.28 9.32 20.74
CA PHE A 45 1.75 9.64 19.38
C PHE A 45 2.37 11.05 19.31
N GLU A 46 1.73 12.03 19.95
CA GLU A 46 2.24 13.40 20.05
C GLU A 46 3.52 13.48 20.88
N GLU A 47 3.57 12.83 22.05
CA GLU A 47 4.76 12.76 22.90
C GLU A 47 5.95 12.11 22.19
N PHE A 48 5.69 11.04 21.41
CA PHE A 48 6.74 10.42 20.59
C PHE A 48 7.21 11.37 19.47
N GLY A 49 6.28 12.08 18.82
CA GLY A 49 6.58 13.03 17.75
C GLY A 49 7.42 14.24 18.19
N VAL A 50 7.37 14.63 19.46
CA VAL A 50 8.23 15.71 20.00
C VAL A 50 9.72 15.32 19.94
N ARG A 51 10.04 14.04 20.18
CA ARG A 51 11.43 13.55 20.25
C ARG A 51 11.91 12.83 19.00
N ALA A 52 11.00 12.26 18.20
CA ALA A 52 11.28 11.60 16.94
C ALA A 52 10.75 12.44 15.79
N TYR A 53 11.66 12.98 14.96
CA TYR A 53 11.28 13.86 13.85
C TYR A 53 12.29 13.77 12.70
N THR A 54 11.89 14.23 11.53
CA THR A 54 12.78 14.51 10.39
C THR A 54 12.57 15.95 9.93
N ARG A 55 13.67 16.69 9.74
CA ARG A 55 13.70 17.99 9.08
C ARG A 55 14.36 17.81 7.73
N VAL A 56 13.67 18.22 6.68
CA VAL A 56 14.11 18.02 5.30
C VAL A 56 14.39 19.36 4.65
N ARG A 57 15.56 19.48 4.03
CA ARG A 57 15.97 20.64 3.24
C ARG A 57 16.27 20.20 1.81
N PRO A 58 15.80 20.93 0.78
CA PRO A 58 16.21 20.65 -0.59
C PRO A 58 17.74 20.80 -0.74
N ALA A 59 18.34 19.91 -1.52
CA ALA A 59 19.77 19.91 -1.82
C ALA A 59 19.99 19.64 -3.33
N PRO A 60 21.02 20.23 -3.96
CA PRO A 60 21.38 19.91 -5.33
C PRO A 60 21.68 18.42 -5.51
N LEU A 61 21.20 17.82 -6.60
CA LEU A 61 21.36 16.37 -6.86
C LEU A 61 22.84 15.94 -6.93
N ALA A 62 23.71 16.84 -7.39
CA ALA A 62 25.15 16.60 -7.49
C ALA A 62 25.88 16.66 -6.13
N GLU A 63 25.26 17.26 -5.11
CA GLU A 63 25.85 17.52 -3.80
C GLU A 63 25.36 16.55 -2.71
N LEU A 64 24.47 15.61 -3.06
CA LEU A 64 23.95 14.62 -2.12
C LEU A 64 25.07 13.75 -1.53
N GLU A 65 25.34 13.92 -0.23
CA GLU A 65 26.35 13.14 0.47
C GLU A 65 26.01 11.64 0.43
N GLY A 66 27.03 10.81 0.18
CA GLY A 66 26.85 9.37 0.03
C GLY A 66 26.31 8.92 -1.33
N TRP A 67 25.81 9.83 -2.16
CA TRP A 67 25.35 9.53 -3.52
C TRP A 67 26.40 9.95 -4.57
N ARG A 68 26.29 9.35 -5.76
CA ARG A 68 27.06 9.72 -6.94
C ARG A 68 26.18 9.67 -8.17
N GLN A 69 26.43 10.60 -9.09
CA GLN A 69 25.95 10.51 -10.45
C GLN A 69 26.92 9.65 -11.25
N GLU A 70 26.42 8.61 -11.91
CA GLU A 70 27.22 7.74 -12.76
C GLU A 70 27.59 8.46 -14.07
N PRO A 71 28.88 8.56 -14.42
CA PRO A 71 29.29 9.16 -15.69
C PRO A 71 28.71 8.43 -16.91
N GLY A 72 28.24 9.18 -17.90
CA GLY A 72 27.69 8.64 -19.14
C GLY A 72 26.23 8.22 -19.08
N THR A 73 25.75 7.69 -17.94
CA THR A 73 24.33 7.33 -17.76
C THR A 73 23.54 8.41 -17.04
N GLY A 74 24.18 9.18 -16.17
CA GLY A 74 23.54 10.18 -15.32
C GLY A 74 22.74 9.62 -14.15
N SER A 75 22.68 8.29 -14.02
CA SER A 75 21.93 7.58 -12.99
C SER A 75 22.46 7.93 -11.60
N LEU A 76 21.57 8.00 -10.62
CA LEU A 76 21.92 8.31 -9.23
C LEU A 76 22.05 7.00 -8.45
N HIS A 77 23.23 6.75 -7.88
CA HIS A 77 23.52 5.56 -7.08
C HIS A 77 24.12 5.95 -5.74
N HIS A 78 23.79 5.21 -4.69
CA HIS A 78 24.50 5.33 -3.43
C HIS A 78 25.91 4.70 -3.55
N ARG A 79 26.93 5.34 -2.96
CA ARG A 79 28.34 4.93 -3.07
C ARG A 79 28.60 3.53 -2.51
N SER A 80 27.82 3.10 -1.52
CA SER A 80 27.91 1.75 -0.94
C SER A 80 27.39 0.63 -1.83
N GLY A 81 26.66 0.95 -2.91
CA GLY A 81 25.92 -0.02 -3.73
C GLY A 81 24.63 -0.55 -3.07
N GLY A 82 24.30 -0.10 -1.86
CA GLY A 82 23.03 -0.38 -1.18
C GLY A 82 21.91 0.61 -1.55
N PHE A 83 20.82 0.57 -0.80
CA PHE A 83 19.62 1.40 -1.00
C PHE A 83 18.94 1.18 -2.36
N PHE A 84 18.81 2.23 -3.18
CA PHE A 84 18.15 2.23 -4.48
C PHE A 84 18.95 3.10 -5.45
N SER A 85 18.65 2.98 -6.74
CA SER A 85 19.09 3.91 -7.77
C SER A 85 17.93 4.68 -8.37
N VAL A 86 18.23 5.85 -8.95
CA VAL A 86 17.32 6.53 -9.88
C VAL A 86 17.93 6.40 -11.28
N GLU A 87 17.18 5.75 -12.17
CA GLU A 87 17.60 5.44 -13.54
C GLU A 87 16.56 5.96 -14.53
N GLY A 88 16.84 5.86 -15.83
CA GLY A 88 15.86 6.11 -16.88
C GLY A 88 15.06 4.86 -17.23
N LEU A 89 13.83 5.07 -17.68
CA LEU A 89 12.94 4.04 -18.19
C LEU A 89 12.40 4.45 -19.56
N SER A 90 12.45 3.53 -20.51
CA SER A 90 11.75 3.64 -21.78
C SER A 90 10.58 2.69 -21.81
N VAL A 91 9.42 3.22 -22.17
CA VAL A 91 8.20 2.43 -22.25
C VAL A 91 7.62 2.50 -23.65
N HIS A 92 7.24 1.34 -24.18
CA HIS A 92 6.51 1.18 -25.41
C HIS A 92 5.23 0.36 -25.15
N ARG A 93 4.08 0.94 -25.47
CA ARG A 93 2.73 0.37 -25.30
C ARG A 93 1.89 0.70 -26.55
N PRO A 94 1.94 -0.11 -27.62
CA PRO A 94 1.33 0.24 -28.92
C PRO A 94 -0.17 0.54 -28.85
N GLN A 95 -0.90 -0.17 -27.98
CA GLN A 95 -2.35 -0.07 -27.82
C GLN A 95 -2.76 0.97 -26.75
N GLY A 96 -1.80 1.71 -26.19
CA GLY A 96 -2.05 2.74 -25.18
C GLY A 96 -2.34 4.12 -25.78
N PRO A 97 -2.98 5.03 -25.01
CA PRO A 97 -3.23 6.41 -25.44
C PRO A 97 -1.92 7.20 -25.66
N VAL A 98 -0.84 6.79 -25.01
CA VAL A 98 0.54 7.22 -25.28
C VAL A 98 1.35 5.98 -25.62
N GLN A 99 1.82 5.91 -26.87
CA GLN A 99 2.46 4.70 -27.40
C GLN A 99 3.91 4.54 -26.95
N HIS A 100 4.65 5.65 -26.82
CA HIS A 100 6.02 5.65 -26.33
C HIS A 100 6.24 6.87 -25.44
N TRP A 101 6.83 6.64 -24.27
CA TRP A 101 7.41 7.71 -23.46
C TRP A 101 8.69 7.25 -22.76
N THR A 102 9.36 8.21 -22.14
CA THR A 102 10.45 7.95 -21.20
C THR A 102 10.20 8.66 -19.87
N GLN A 103 10.77 8.12 -18.79
CA GLN A 103 10.67 8.72 -17.46
C GLN A 103 11.81 8.28 -16.54
N PRO A 104 12.18 9.06 -15.52
CA PRO A 104 12.94 8.56 -14.40
C PRO A 104 12.17 7.45 -13.69
N VAL A 105 12.90 6.52 -13.07
CA VAL A 105 12.32 5.42 -12.30
C VAL A 105 13.24 5.08 -11.13
N ILE A 106 12.66 4.69 -10.00
CA ILE A 106 13.40 4.11 -8.88
C ILE A 106 13.66 2.63 -9.20
N HIS A 107 14.91 2.22 -9.13
CA HIS A 107 15.30 0.82 -9.26
C HIS A 107 15.90 0.32 -7.95
N GLN A 108 15.22 -0.63 -7.32
CA GLN A 108 15.67 -1.29 -6.11
C GLN A 108 15.30 -2.78 -6.21
N PRO A 109 16.19 -3.62 -6.77
CA PRO A 109 15.89 -5.05 -7.00
C PRO A 109 15.79 -5.86 -5.69
N GLU A 110 16.12 -5.24 -4.57
CA GLU A 110 16.07 -5.83 -3.24
C GLU A 110 14.63 -6.00 -2.72
N ILE A 111 14.34 -7.17 -2.14
CA ILE A 111 13.07 -7.46 -1.47
C ILE A 111 13.20 -7.13 0.02
N GLY A 112 12.50 -6.09 0.46
CA GLY A 112 12.37 -5.76 1.88
C GLY A 112 11.27 -6.58 2.56
N VAL A 113 11.23 -6.51 3.88
CA VAL A 113 10.18 -7.09 4.72
C VAL A 113 9.31 -5.97 5.28
N LEU A 114 8.00 -6.12 5.06
CA LEU A 114 6.93 -5.36 5.70
C LEU A 114 6.19 -6.34 6.61
N GLY A 115 6.53 -6.33 7.89
CA GLY A 115 6.08 -7.32 8.87
C GLY A 115 5.15 -6.71 9.90
N LEU A 116 3.98 -7.31 10.07
CA LEU A 116 3.03 -7.01 11.14
C LEU A 116 2.97 -8.19 12.11
N LEU A 117 3.35 -7.93 13.37
CA LEU A 117 3.27 -8.89 14.45
C LEU A 117 1.90 -8.75 15.13
N VAL A 118 1.21 -9.86 15.34
CA VAL A 118 -0.02 -9.91 16.12
C VAL A 118 0.15 -10.80 17.34
N LYS A 119 -0.58 -10.51 18.41
CA LYS A 119 -0.62 -11.33 19.61
C LYS A 119 -1.95 -11.13 20.32
N GLU A 120 -2.44 -12.20 20.92
CA GLU A 120 -3.67 -12.17 21.71
C GLU A 120 -3.43 -11.59 23.11
N PHE A 121 -4.30 -10.68 23.52
CA PHE A 121 -4.36 -10.11 24.87
C PHE A 121 -5.82 -10.14 25.31
N ASP A 122 -6.10 -10.78 26.46
CA ASP A 122 -7.44 -10.90 27.02
C ASP A 122 -8.48 -11.44 26.01
N GLY A 123 -8.08 -12.41 25.18
CA GLY A 123 -8.94 -13.03 24.16
C GLY A 123 -9.05 -12.25 22.84
N VAL A 124 -8.37 -11.11 22.69
CA VAL A 124 -8.46 -10.26 21.50
C VAL A 124 -7.10 -10.12 20.83
N LEU A 125 -7.04 -10.42 19.52
CA LEU A 125 -5.83 -10.17 18.73
C LEU A 125 -5.53 -8.67 18.67
N ARG A 126 -4.29 -8.29 18.91
CA ARG A 126 -3.77 -6.94 18.72
C ARG A 126 -2.57 -6.99 17.79
N ALA A 127 -2.36 -5.95 17.01
CA ALA A 127 -1.20 -5.77 16.16
C ALA A 127 -0.22 -4.78 16.78
N LEU A 128 1.07 -5.11 16.74
CA LEU A 128 2.15 -4.25 17.21
C LEU A 128 2.54 -3.29 16.10
N VAL A 129 2.21 -2.01 16.23
CA VAL A 129 2.53 -0.99 15.22
C VAL A 129 3.61 -0.05 15.72
N GLN A 130 4.36 0.54 14.79
CA GLN A 130 5.48 1.44 15.09
C GLN A 130 5.10 2.89 14.78
N ALA A 131 5.34 3.82 15.70
CA ALA A 131 5.41 5.24 15.37
C ALA A 131 6.72 5.51 14.61
N LYS A 132 6.62 5.87 13.34
CA LYS A 132 7.76 5.97 12.42
C LYS A 132 7.80 7.32 11.73
N VAL A 133 8.96 7.97 11.80
CA VAL A 133 9.27 9.17 11.02
C VAL A 133 10.02 8.82 9.75
N GLU A 134 9.60 9.42 8.65
CA GLU A 134 10.25 9.31 7.34
C GLU A 134 10.33 10.69 6.69
N PRO A 135 11.41 11.01 5.96
CA PRO A 135 11.65 12.35 5.44
C PRO A 135 10.54 12.85 4.51
N GLY A 136 9.87 11.94 3.80
CA GLY A 136 8.82 12.26 2.85
C GLY A 136 7.41 12.32 3.44
N ASN A 137 7.23 11.99 4.72
CA ASN A 137 5.92 12.05 5.36
C ASN A 137 5.48 13.51 5.51
N ARG A 138 4.29 13.84 4.99
CA ARG A 138 3.76 15.22 5.02
C ARG A 138 3.55 15.76 6.43
N ASN A 139 3.19 14.90 7.36
CA ASN A 139 2.97 15.18 8.79
C ASN A 139 4.14 14.69 9.68
N GLY A 140 5.22 14.20 9.07
CA GLY A 140 6.42 13.70 9.77
C GLY A 140 6.24 12.30 10.37
N LEU A 141 5.32 12.13 11.32
CA LEU A 141 5.12 10.88 12.05
C LEU A 141 3.86 10.13 11.58
N GLN A 142 4.01 8.83 11.29
CA GLN A 142 2.92 7.93 10.90
C GLN A 142 3.04 6.58 11.62
N LEU A 143 1.97 5.79 11.64
CA LEU A 143 2.01 4.39 12.06
C LEU A 143 2.49 3.50 10.91
N ALA A 144 3.50 2.69 11.19
CA ALA A 144 4.10 1.72 10.28
C ALA A 144 3.91 0.29 10.79
N PRO A 145 4.15 -0.74 9.96
CA PRO A 145 4.22 -2.12 10.43
C PRO A 145 5.27 -2.28 11.53
N THR A 146 5.19 -3.37 12.30
CA THR A 146 6.19 -3.72 13.32
C THR A 146 7.61 -3.68 12.76
N VAL A 147 7.79 -4.20 11.53
CA VAL A 147 9.07 -4.18 10.82
C VAL A 147 8.85 -3.61 9.44
N GLN A 148 9.61 -2.56 9.12
CA GLN A 148 9.75 -2.01 7.77
C GLN A 148 11.24 -1.89 7.48
N ALA A 149 11.81 -2.91 6.84
CA ALA A 149 13.25 -3.00 6.66
C ALA A 149 13.64 -3.67 5.33
N THR A 150 14.64 -3.09 4.68
CA THR A 150 15.35 -3.72 3.56
C THR A 150 16.26 -4.84 4.09
N ARG A 151 16.48 -5.87 3.28
CA ARG A 151 17.49 -6.93 3.50
C ARG A 151 18.89 -6.41 3.80
N SER A 152 19.36 -5.39 3.09
CA SER A 152 20.64 -4.73 3.37
C SER A 152 20.71 -4.17 4.80
N ASN A 153 19.61 -3.58 5.28
CA ASN A 153 19.53 -3.00 6.62
C ASN A 153 19.46 -4.08 7.71
N TYR A 154 18.59 -5.10 7.58
CA TYR A 154 18.48 -6.11 8.65
C TYR A 154 19.61 -7.15 8.66
N LEU A 155 20.31 -7.37 7.54
CA LEU A 155 21.56 -8.14 7.53
C LEU A 155 22.75 -7.35 8.13
N ARG A 156 22.52 -6.11 8.57
CA ARG A 156 23.52 -5.20 9.17
C ARG A 156 24.75 -4.99 8.29
N VAL A 157 24.57 -4.99 6.96
CA VAL A 157 25.66 -4.69 6.00
C VAL A 157 26.26 -3.30 6.28
N HIS A 158 25.49 -2.39 6.88
CA HIS A 158 25.89 -1.04 7.26
C HIS A 158 26.28 -0.87 8.75
N ARG A 159 26.52 -1.95 9.53
CA ARG A 159 26.90 -1.92 10.97
C ARG A 159 25.94 -1.16 11.92
N GLY A 160 24.73 -0.82 11.48
CA GLY A 160 23.72 -0.16 12.32
C GLY A 160 23.11 -1.07 13.40
N ARG A 161 22.29 -0.49 14.28
CA ARG A 161 21.53 -1.22 15.31
C ARG A 161 20.65 -2.29 14.69
N ALA A 162 20.41 -3.34 15.46
CA ALA A 162 19.46 -4.38 15.08
C ALA A 162 18.08 -3.76 14.83
N VAL A 163 17.44 -4.14 13.72
CA VAL A 163 16.04 -3.80 13.47
C VAL A 163 15.20 -4.53 14.54
N PRO A 164 14.44 -3.81 15.39
CA PRO A 164 13.61 -4.45 16.41
C PRO A 164 12.64 -5.46 15.81
N TYR A 165 12.41 -6.58 16.50
CA TYR A 165 11.44 -7.64 16.15
C TYR A 165 11.66 -8.35 14.80
N VAL A 166 12.80 -8.14 14.12
CA VAL A 166 13.04 -8.74 12.80
C VAL A 166 13.16 -10.26 12.84
N GLU A 167 13.55 -10.81 13.99
CA GLU A 167 13.65 -12.25 14.26
C GLU A 167 12.34 -13.00 14.03
N PHE A 168 11.20 -12.41 14.41
CA PHE A 168 9.86 -12.99 14.21
C PHE A 168 9.52 -13.24 12.73
N PHE A 169 10.13 -12.46 11.83
CA PHE A 169 9.90 -12.54 10.38
C PHE A 169 11.00 -13.31 9.63
N ARG A 170 12.17 -13.51 10.26
CA ARG A 170 13.27 -14.30 9.71
C ARG A 170 13.14 -15.78 10.02
N GLU A 171 12.61 -16.10 11.19
CA GLU A 171 12.44 -17.48 11.67
C GLU A 171 10.96 -17.77 11.94
N PRO A 172 10.07 -17.57 10.94
CA PRO A 172 8.63 -17.65 11.17
C PRO A 172 8.13 -19.04 11.58
N TRP A 173 8.96 -20.08 11.44
CA TRP A 173 8.64 -21.47 11.83
C TRP A 173 8.42 -21.65 13.34
N HIS A 174 8.94 -20.74 14.16
CA HIS A 174 8.70 -20.71 15.61
C HIS A 174 7.39 -20.01 15.99
N HIS A 175 6.67 -19.47 15.00
CA HIS A 175 5.48 -18.66 15.17
C HIS A 175 4.37 -19.13 14.22
N ARG A 176 3.17 -18.56 14.36
CA ARG A 176 2.05 -18.88 13.46
C ARG A 176 1.98 -17.83 12.36
N ARG A 177 2.18 -18.27 11.12
CA ARG A 177 2.25 -17.37 9.96
C ARG A 177 0.87 -17.22 9.34
N ILE A 178 0.29 -16.03 9.44
CA ILE A 178 -1.05 -15.71 8.93
C ILE A 178 -0.99 -15.33 7.45
N ALA A 179 -0.04 -14.48 7.07
CA ALA A 179 0.17 -14.06 5.68
C ALA A 179 1.67 -13.95 5.37
N ASP A 180 2.06 -14.29 4.14
CA ASP A 180 3.44 -14.22 3.66
C ASP A 180 3.46 -14.24 2.13
N VAL A 181 3.50 -13.06 1.54
CA VAL A 181 3.34 -12.86 0.11
C VAL A 181 4.23 -11.73 -0.38
N ARG A 182 4.79 -11.87 -1.58
CA ARG A 182 5.49 -10.76 -2.23
C ARG A 182 4.46 -9.91 -2.97
N GLN A 183 4.39 -8.63 -2.65
CA GLN A 183 3.51 -7.68 -3.32
C GLN A 183 4.32 -6.61 -4.07
N SER A 184 3.77 -6.13 -5.17
CA SER A 184 4.30 -5.04 -5.99
C SER A 184 4.20 -3.69 -5.29
N GLU A 185 5.12 -2.78 -5.60
CA GLU A 185 5.00 -1.35 -5.25
C GLU A 185 4.41 -0.54 -6.43
N GLN A 186 4.44 0.79 -6.38
CA GLN A 186 3.91 1.65 -7.45
C GLN A 186 4.62 1.39 -8.79
N GLY A 187 3.92 0.81 -9.76
CA GLY A 187 4.45 0.54 -11.10
C GLY A 187 4.71 1.81 -11.92
N SER A 188 4.17 2.96 -11.51
CA SER A 188 4.44 4.26 -12.13
C SER A 188 5.80 4.84 -11.77
N TRP A 189 6.39 4.46 -10.64
CA TRP A 189 7.63 5.08 -10.12
C TRP A 189 8.73 4.09 -9.78
N PHE A 190 8.40 2.82 -9.52
CA PHE A 190 9.37 1.77 -9.29
C PHE A 190 9.49 0.83 -10.47
N TYR A 191 10.70 0.41 -10.79
CA TYR A 191 10.95 -0.66 -11.75
C TYR A 191 10.96 -2.01 -11.04
N ARG A 192 9.90 -2.80 -11.24
CA ARG A 192 9.75 -4.21 -10.81
C ARG A 192 9.98 -4.44 -9.30
N LYS A 193 9.76 -3.40 -8.50
CA LYS A 193 9.93 -3.44 -7.05
C LYS A 193 8.82 -4.27 -6.42
N ARG A 194 9.23 -5.08 -5.45
CA ARG A 194 8.34 -5.83 -4.57
C ARG A 194 8.85 -5.83 -3.15
N ASN A 195 7.95 -5.94 -2.19
CA ASN A 195 8.27 -6.22 -0.79
C ASN A 195 7.53 -7.48 -0.32
N ARG A 196 8.11 -8.18 0.66
CA ARG A 196 7.50 -9.32 1.31
C ARG A 196 6.60 -8.80 2.43
N ASN A 197 5.29 -8.90 2.23
CA ASN A 197 4.28 -8.55 3.23
C ASN A 197 4.05 -9.79 4.10
N MET A 198 4.21 -9.65 5.42
CA MET A 198 4.11 -10.74 6.37
C MET A 198 3.21 -10.35 7.55
N VAL A 199 2.32 -11.26 7.95
CA VAL A 199 1.59 -11.19 9.21
C VAL A 199 1.93 -12.43 10.02
N VAL A 200 2.45 -12.24 11.22
CA VAL A 200 2.92 -13.32 12.10
C VAL A 200 2.26 -13.17 13.46
N GLU A 201 1.60 -14.22 13.92
CA GLU A 201 1.13 -14.34 15.30
C GLU A 201 2.26 -14.85 16.19
N ALA A 202 2.65 -14.02 17.15
CA ALA A 202 3.74 -14.28 18.07
C ALA A 202 3.35 -15.38 19.07
N VAL A 203 4.26 -16.33 19.28
CA VAL A 203 4.18 -17.33 20.35
C VAL A 203 5.14 -16.93 21.46
N GLY A 204 4.65 -16.89 22.70
CA GLY A 204 5.43 -16.46 23.87
C GLY A 204 5.38 -14.94 24.12
N GLU A 205 6.32 -14.47 24.94
CA GLU A 205 6.43 -13.08 25.35
C GLU A 205 7.04 -12.20 24.25
N VAL A 206 6.50 -11.00 24.07
CA VAL A 206 7.01 -9.98 23.15
C VAL A 206 7.29 -8.72 23.96
N PRO A 207 8.55 -8.40 24.27
CA PRO A 207 8.89 -7.17 24.99
C PRO A 207 8.37 -5.95 24.24
N LEU A 208 7.63 -5.07 24.90
CA LEU A 208 7.18 -3.81 24.30
C LEU A 208 8.33 -2.77 24.37
N LEU A 209 8.79 -2.34 23.21
CA LEU A 209 9.85 -1.33 23.08
C LEU A 209 9.25 0.06 22.89
N ASP A 210 10.05 1.08 23.22
CA ASP A 210 9.66 2.46 22.99
C ASP A 210 9.38 2.75 21.50
N GLY A 211 8.36 3.56 21.22
CA GLY A 211 7.89 3.84 19.86
C GLY A 211 7.02 2.74 19.24
N PHE A 212 6.65 1.71 20.00
CA PHE A 212 5.68 0.70 19.60
C PHE A 212 4.45 0.71 20.49
N ILE A 213 3.31 0.29 19.93
CA ILE A 213 2.03 0.16 20.66
C ILE A 213 1.23 -1.02 20.10
N TRP A 214 0.51 -1.71 21.00
CA TRP A 214 -0.45 -2.76 20.62
C TRP A 214 -1.83 -2.17 20.43
N LEU A 215 -2.39 -2.31 19.24
CA LEU A 215 -3.73 -1.85 18.89
C LEU A 215 -4.58 -3.00 18.36
N THR A 216 -5.87 -3.01 18.60
CA THR A 216 -6.77 -3.95 17.90
C THR A 216 -6.82 -3.61 16.40
N ILE A 217 -7.28 -4.55 15.58
CA ILE A 217 -7.48 -4.31 14.15
C ILE A 217 -8.57 -3.24 13.94
N GLY A 218 -9.61 -3.23 14.78
CA GLY A 218 -10.66 -2.21 14.76
C GLY A 218 -10.13 -0.80 15.03
N GLU A 219 -9.25 -0.64 16.03
CA GLU A 219 -8.61 0.65 16.35
C GLU A 219 -7.73 1.15 15.19
N ILE A 220 -6.94 0.26 14.57
CA ILE A 220 -6.12 0.63 13.39
C ILE A 220 -7.00 1.01 12.20
N GLN A 221 -8.13 0.32 12.02
CA GLN A 221 -9.11 0.62 10.97
C GLN A 221 -9.78 1.98 11.15
N GLU A 222 -10.04 2.42 12.39
CA GLU A 222 -10.52 3.78 12.65
C GLU A 222 -9.49 4.84 12.24
N LEU A 223 -8.20 4.55 12.47
CA LEU A 223 -7.11 5.44 12.09
C LEU A 223 -6.91 5.54 10.57
N LEU A 224 -7.43 4.61 9.77
CA LEU A 224 -7.42 4.74 8.30
C LEU A 224 -8.25 5.94 7.83
N ALA A 225 -9.28 6.34 8.58
CA ALA A 225 -10.10 7.51 8.26
C ALA A 225 -9.46 8.84 8.70
N VAL A 226 -8.28 8.80 9.34
CA VAL A 226 -7.54 10.00 9.76
C VAL A 226 -6.39 10.23 8.78
N GLU A 227 -6.37 11.43 8.19
CA GLU A 227 -5.38 11.79 7.17
C GLU A 227 -3.95 11.50 7.63
N ASP A 228 -3.18 10.87 6.75
CA ASP A 228 -1.76 10.56 6.92
C ASP A 228 -1.38 9.89 8.26
N THR A 229 -2.30 9.19 8.94
CA THR A 229 -1.99 8.55 10.23
C THR A 229 -1.42 7.14 10.08
N VAL A 230 -1.97 6.32 9.18
CA VAL A 230 -1.51 4.96 8.88
C VAL A 230 -0.71 4.99 7.58
N ASN A 231 0.57 4.64 7.63
CA ASN A 231 1.47 4.73 6.48
C ASN A 231 1.14 3.68 5.41
N MET A 232 1.67 3.90 4.20
CA MET A 232 1.43 3.05 3.04
C MET A 232 1.77 1.58 3.27
N ASP A 233 2.91 1.31 3.91
CA ASP A 233 3.38 -0.05 4.15
C ASP A 233 2.44 -0.81 5.11
N LEU A 234 1.94 -0.15 6.14
CA LEU A 234 0.95 -0.73 7.05
C LEU A 234 -0.37 -1.00 6.33
N ARG A 235 -0.84 -0.09 5.48
CA ARG A 235 -2.04 -0.34 4.64
C ARG A 235 -1.87 -1.55 3.73
N SER A 236 -0.70 -1.72 3.12
CA SER A 236 -0.39 -2.88 2.27
C SER A 236 -0.38 -4.20 3.06
N VAL A 237 0.18 -4.22 4.28
CA VAL A 237 0.18 -5.43 5.10
C VAL A 237 -1.21 -5.74 5.67
N LEU A 238 -1.96 -4.72 6.09
CA LEU A 238 -3.35 -4.86 6.58
C LEU A 238 -4.28 -5.45 5.51
N SER A 239 -4.09 -5.11 4.23
CA SER A 239 -4.90 -5.69 3.16
C SER A 239 -4.72 -7.20 3.04
N CYS A 240 -3.59 -7.75 3.50
CA CYS A 240 -3.29 -9.17 3.45
C CYS A 240 -3.90 -9.97 4.61
N LEU A 241 -4.61 -9.33 5.55
CA LEU A 241 -5.31 -10.05 6.63
C LEU A 241 -6.47 -10.88 6.05
N PRO A 242 -6.65 -12.14 6.49
CA PRO A 242 -7.73 -13.01 6.01
C PRO A 242 -9.07 -12.64 6.65
N LEU A 243 -9.57 -11.43 6.38
CA LEU A 243 -10.87 -10.92 6.83
C LEU A 243 -12.01 -11.40 5.92
N THR A 244 -11.90 -12.64 5.42
CA THR A 244 -12.88 -13.29 4.55
C THR A 244 -12.89 -14.77 4.85
N GLY A 245 -14.06 -15.35 5.13
CA GLY A 245 -14.18 -16.75 5.52
C GLY A 245 -15.54 -17.08 6.16
N PRO A 246 -15.79 -18.38 6.41
CA PRO A 246 -17.04 -18.82 7.03
C PRO A 246 -17.18 -18.30 8.48
N GLY A 247 -18.40 -17.94 8.88
CA GLY A 247 -18.72 -17.51 10.25
C GLY A 247 -18.33 -16.07 10.60
N LEU A 248 -17.62 -15.36 9.71
CA LEU A 248 -17.22 -13.97 9.93
C LEU A 248 -18.43 -13.02 10.06
N ASP A 249 -19.48 -13.29 9.30
CA ASP A 249 -20.77 -12.58 9.36
C ASP A 249 -21.43 -12.67 10.74
N THR A 250 -21.33 -13.85 11.38
CA THR A 250 -21.83 -14.10 12.73
C THR A 250 -21.02 -13.30 13.76
N VAL A 251 -19.69 -13.30 13.64
CA VAL A 251 -18.80 -12.54 14.52
C VAL A 251 -19.09 -11.04 14.41
N LEU A 252 -19.16 -10.51 13.18
CA LEU A 252 -19.43 -9.10 12.90
C LEU A 252 -20.87 -8.66 13.26
N ARG A 253 -21.79 -9.57 13.61
CA ARG A 253 -23.18 -9.23 13.99
C ARG A 253 -23.88 -8.32 12.96
N SER A 254 -23.80 -8.70 11.69
CA SER A 254 -24.51 -7.98 10.63
C SER A 254 -26.00 -8.27 10.67
N ASP A 255 -26.82 -7.23 10.50
CA ASP A 255 -28.27 -7.37 10.29
C ASP A 255 -28.60 -7.74 8.82
N GLY A 256 -27.58 -7.78 7.96
CA GLY A 256 -27.72 -8.07 6.53
C GLY A 256 -28.33 -6.93 5.73
N SER A 257 -28.51 -5.73 6.27
CA SER A 257 -29.17 -4.64 5.57
C SER A 257 -28.20 -3.58 5.03
N GLY A 258 -28.57 -2.94 3.92
CA GLY A 258 -27.83 -1.84 3.30
C GLY A 258 -26.38 -2.18 2.92
N PHE A 259 -25.57 -1.12 2.77
CA PHE A 259 -24.17 -1.23 2.36
C PHE A 259 -23.34 -2.16 3.26
N ARG A 260 -23.50 -2.04 4.58
CA ARG A 260 -22.76 -2.86 5.55
C ARG A 260 -23.15 -4.33 5.43
N GLY A 261 -24.46 -4.63 5.32
CA GLY A 261 -24.95 -5.98 5.08
C GLY A 261 -24.33 -6.60 3.83
N ALA A 262 -24.29 -5.84 2.74
CA ALA A 262 -23.72 -6.29 1.48
C ALA A 262 -22.20 -6.48 1.52
N LEU A 263 -21.48 -5.62 2.24
CA LEU A 263 -20.04 -5.73 2.45
C LEU A 263 -19.70 -6.97 3.28
N VAL A 264 -20.38 -7.18 4.42
CA VAL A 264 -20.16 -8.35 5.28
C VAL A 264 -20.44 -9.65 4.51
N ARG A 265 -21.54 -9.70 3.74
CA ARG A 265 -21.82 -10.84 2.87
C ARG A 265 -20.74 -11.05 1.80
N SER A 266 -20.19 -9.98 1.25
CA SER A 266 -19.10 -10.05 0.27
C SER A 266 -17.80 -10.66 0.83
N CYS A 267 -17.60 -10.61 2.15
CA CYS A 267 -16.49 -11.28 2.82
C CYS A 267 -16.72 -12.77 3.07
N ALA A 268 -17.95 -13.27 2.96
CA ALA A 268 -18.24 -14.69 3.11
C ALA A 268 -17.93 -15.44 1.81
N THR A 269 -17.07 -16.46 1.87
CA THR A 269 -16.67 -17.26 0.70
C THR A 269 -17.79 -18.11 0.12
N ALA A 270 -18.83 -18.39 0.91
CA ALA A 270 -20.03 -19.09 0.47
C ALA A 270 -21.06 -18.16 -0.21
N ALA A 271 -20.86 -16.84 -0.15
CA ALA A 271 -21.72 -15.91 -0.85
C ALA A 271 -21.50 -16.01 -2.37
N GLY A 272 -22.57 -15.83 -3.14
CA GLY A 272 -22.46 -15.76 -4.60
C GLY A 272 -21.62 -14.56 -5.05
N SER A 273 -21.12 -14.62 -6.27
CA SER A 273 -20.45 -13.51 -6.93
C SER A 273 -20.95 -13.40 -8.38
N ARG A 274 -20.87 -12.20 -8.96
CA ARG A 274 -21.27 -11.97 -10.35
C ARG A 274 -20.45 -12.80 -11.34
N HIS A 275 -19.19 -13.02 -11.01
CA HIS A 275 -18.27 -13.88 -11.75
C HIS A 275 -17.62 -14.84 -10.76
N SER A 276 -17.55 -16.13 -11.13
CA SER A 276 -16.75 -17.09 -10.38
C SER A 276 -15.27 -16.68 -10.36
N THR A 277 -14.51 -17.12 -9.36
CA THR A 277 -13.05 -16.87 -9.31
C THR A 277 -12.36 -17.41 -10.57
N GLY A 278 -12.78 -18.56 -11.09
CA GLY A 278 -12.25 -19.12 -12.33
C GLY A 278 -12.47 -18.24 -13.56
N GLU A 279 -13.64 -17.59 -13.67
CA GLU A 279 -13.91 -16.63 -14.75
C GLU A 279 -13.07 -15.36 -14.61
N LEU A 280 -12.87 -14.86 -13.39
CA LEU A 280 -12.00 -13.70 -13.15
C LEU A 280 -10.54 -13.99 -13.53
N LEU A 281 -10.03 -15.17 -13.14
CA LEU A 281 -8.68 -15.60 -13.50
C LEU A 281 -8.52 -15.77 -15.01
N ARG A 282 -9.52 -16.33 -15.69
CA ARG A 282 -9.55 -16.45 -17.15
C ARG A 282 -9.52 -15.07 -17.81
N TRP A 283 -10.38 -14.16 -17.37
CA TRP A 283 -10.42 -12.78 -17.86
C TRP A 283 -9.07 -12.08 -17.68
N LEU A 284 -8.47 -12.13 -16.47
CA LEU A 284 -7.19 -11.50 -16.22
C LEU A 284 -6.06 -12.10 -17.07
N THR A 285 -6.09 -13.42 -17.28
CA THR A 285 -5.16 -14.11 -18.18
C THR A 285 -5.30 -13.58 -19.60
N GLU A 286 -6.53 -13.48 -20.13
CA GLU A 286 -6.80 -12.92 -21.45
C GLU A 286 -6.33 -11.46 -21.58
N VAL A 287 -6.56 -10.61 -20.56
CA VAL A 287 -6.05 -9.23 -20.55
C VAL A 287 -4.52 -9.20 -20.60
N ARG A 288 -3.85 -10.03 -19.79
CA ARG A 288 -2.38 -10.11 -19.78
C ARG A 288 -1.81 -10.59 -21.11
N THR A 289 -2.42 -11.59 -21.74
CA THR A 289 -1.95 -12.14 -23.01
C THR A 289 -2.05 -11.12 -24.15
N ARG A 290 -3.10 -10.31 -24.20
CA ARG A 290 -3.30 -9.33 -25.28
C ARG A 290 -2.64 -7.97 -25.04
N THR A 291 -2.18 -7.70 -23.81
CA THR A 291 -1.60 -6.39 -23.46
C THR A 291 -0.11 -6.39 -23.74
N GLU A 292 0.32 -5.57 -24.70
CA GLU A 292 1.74 -5.40 -25.01
C GLU A 292 2.33 -4.18 -24.31
N VAL A 293 3.24 -4.41 -23.36
CA VAL A 293 4.05 -3.36 -22.72
C VAL A 293 5.49 -3.81 -22.68
N SER A 294 6.39 -3.00 -23.28
CA SER A 294 7.82 -3.17 -23.13
C SER A 294 8.39 -2.01 -22.31
N ALA A 295 8.98 -2.34 -21.16
CA ALA A 295 9.67 -1.38 -20.32
C ALA A 295 11.13 -1.81 -20.16
N ARG A 296 12.07 -0.91 -20.48
CA ARG A 296 13.51 -1.18 -20.41
C ARG A 296 14.22 -0.03 -19.70
N LEU A 297 15.10 -0.38 -18.76
CA LEU A 297 16.01 0.58 -18.14
C LEU A 297 16.92 1.19 -19.22
N ARG A 298 17.16 2.49 -19.11
CA ARG A 298 18.00 3.29 -19.99
C ARG A 298 18.79 4.32 -19.17
N PRO A 299 19.83 4.95 -19.74
CA PRO A 299 20.44 6.15 -19.15
C PRO A 299 19.40 7.17 -18.69
N LEU A 300 19.63 7.75 -17.51
CA LEU A 300 18.83 8.86 -16.97
C LEU A 300 19.11 10.18 -17.69
N ASP A 301 20.31 10.35 -18.22
CA ASP A 301 20.65 11.48 -19.07
C ASP A 301 20.01 11.31 -20.46
N GLY A 302 19.49 12.42 -21.01
CA GLY A 302 18.90 12.43 -22.36
C GLY A 302 17.50 11.82 -22.46
N LEU A 303 16.78 11.64 -21.35
CA LEU A 303 15.37 11.25 -21.40
C LEU A 303 14.52 12.31 -22.13
N ALA A 304 13.77 11.89 -23.14
CA ALA A 304 12.92 12.77 -23.91
C ALA A 304 11.76 13.32 -23.05
N GLY A 305 11.53 14.64 -23.12
CA GLY A 305 10.50 15.32 -22.33
C GLY A 305 10.90 15.59 -20.87
N TRP A 306 12.14 15.30 -20.46
CA TRP A 306 12.63 15.54 -19.10
C TRP A 306 13.83 16.49 -19.10
N ARG A 307 13.81 17.47 -18.19
CA ARG A 307 14.90 18.43 -17.99
C ARG A 307 15.56 18.24 -16.65
N ARG A 308 16.88 18.21 -16.68
CA ARG A 308 17.74 18.18 -15.50
C ARG A 308 18.27 19.58 -15.21
N THR A 309 18.06 20.04 -13.97
CA THR A 309 18.73 21.21 -13.39
C THR A 309 19.60 20.74 -12.21
N PRO A 310 20.41 21.61 -11.59
CA PRO A 310 21.15 21.25 -10.37
C PRO A 310 20.22 20.76 -9.25
N GLU A 311 19.01 21.31 -9.14
CA GLU A 311 18.08 21.04 -8.04
C GLU A 311 17.17 19.83 -8.28
N ARG A 312 16.84 19.52 -9.55
CA ARG A 312 15.84 18.48 -9.86
C ARG A 312 15.89 17.96 -11.30
N ILE A 313 15.25 16.82 -11.52
CA ILE A 313 14.86 16.31 -12.84
C ILE A 313 13.34 16.35 -12.95
N ALA A 314 12.78 17.08 -13.93
CA ALA A 314 11.34 17.30 -14.05
C ALA A 314 10.86 17.21 -15.51
N HIS A 315 9.61 16.81 -15.72
CA HIS A 315 9.02 16.81 -17.05
C HIS A 315 8.80 18.24 -17.56
N GLU A 316 8.95 18.47 -18.87
CA GLU A 316 8.88 19.79 -19.50
C GLU A 316 7.51 20.49 -19.34
N SER A 317 6.44 19.71 -19.25
CA SER A 317 5.09 20.23 -19.00
C SER A 317 4.84 20.64 -17.54
N GLY A 318 5.75 20.30 -16.61
CA GLY A 318 5.51 20.44 -15.17
C GLY A 318 4.60 19.38 -14.55
N ALA A 319 4.09 18.41 -15.34
CA ALA A 319 3.22 17.33 -14.88
C ALA A 319 4.00 16.14 -14.27
N PHE A 320 3.24 15.14 -13.80
CA PHE A 320 3.71 13.85 -13.29
C PHE A 320 4.48 13.96 -11.96
N PHE A 321 5.81 14.10 -12.02
CA PHE A 321 6.67 14.13 -10.84
C PHE A 321 8.03 14.77 -11.15
N SER A 322 8.83 14.98 -10.11
CA SER A 322 10.25 15.31 -10.22
C SER A 322 11.11 14.42 -9.35
N VAL A 323 12.35 14.17 -9.78
CA VAL A 323 13.41 13.68 -8.90
C VAL A 323 14.02 14.90 -8.22
N ILE A 324 14.04 14.94 -6.90
CA ILE A 324 14.64 16.01 -6.10
C ILE A 324 15.73 15.44 -5.20
N GLY A 325 16.70 16.27 -4.81
CA GLY A 325 17.65 15.95 -3.75
C GLY A 325 17.23 16.56 -2.42
N VAL A 326 17.47 15.85 -1.32
CA VAL A 326 17.23 16.37 0.03
C VAL A 326 18.34 16.01 1.00
N ASP A 327 18.59 16.92 1.94
CA ASP A 327 19.32 16.68 3.17
C ASP A 327 18.33 16.51 4.32
N VAL A 328 18.54 15.47 5.12
CA VAL A 328 17.66 15.10 6.23
C VAL A 328 18.42 15.20 7.54
N THR A 329 17.83 15.91 8.50
CA THR A 329 18.22 15.87 9.90
C THR A 329 17.15 15.15 10.71
N ALA A 330 17.51 14.10 11.44
CA ALA A 330 16.58 13.36 12.28
C ALA A 330 16.88 13.50 13.77
N GLY A 331 15.82 13.70 14.56
CA GLY A 331 15.82 13.52 16.01
C GLY A 331 15.30 12.12 16.37
N GLY A 332 15.86 11.51 17.42
CA GLY A 332 15.39 10.21 17.91
C GLY A 332 15.75 8.99 17.05
N ARG A 333 16.62 9.16 16.04
CA ARG A 333 17.14 8.06 15.19
C ARG A 333 18.63 7.85 15.39
N GLU A 334 19.11 6.66 15.05
CA GLU A 334 20.54 6.30 15.08
C GLU A 334 21.38 7.14 14.12
N VAL A 335 20.88 7.34 12.88
CA VAL A 335 21.51 8.21 11.89
C VAL A 335 20.85 9.57 11.97
N ALA A 336 21.61 10.56 12.45
CA ALA A 336 21.13 11.92 12.67
C ALA A 336 21.11 12.77 11.40
N LEU A 337 21.97 12.46 10.42
CA LEU A 337 22.14 13.22 9.18
C LEU A 337 22.36 12.28 8.00
N TRP A 338 21.65 12.50 6.90
CA TRP A 338 21.93 11.85 5.61
C TRP A 338 21.32 12.65 4.46
N SER A 339 21.79 12.39 3.24
CA SER A 339 21.19 12.93 2.01
C SER A 339 20.57 11.80 1.18
N GLN A 340 19.52 12.10 0.42
CA GLN A 340 18.94 11.15 -0.54
C GLN A 340 18.19 11.82 -1.68
N PRO A 341 18.10 11.17 -2.86
CA PRO A 341 17.10 11.53 -3.85
C PRO A 341 15.70 11.10 -3.38
N MET A 342 14.68 11.80 -3.86
CA MET A 342 13.27 11.49 -3.62
C MET A 342 12.43 11.80 -4.86
N ILE A 343 11.30 11.12 -4.99
CA ILE A 343 10.29 11.43 -6.01
C ILE A 343 9.27 12.39 -5.39
N ARG A 344 9.11 13.56 -6.01
CA ARG A 344 8.06 14.52 -5.65
C ARG A 344 6.95 14.46 -6.70
N GLN A 345 5.78 13.98 -6.30
CA GLN A 345 4.58 14.02 -7.13
C GLN A 345 4.15 15.48 -7.38
N HIS A 346 3.65 15.77 -8.59
CA HIS A 346 2.99 17.04 -8.90
C HIS A 346 1.48 16.86 -8.94
N GLY A 347 0.75 17.72 -8.23
CA GLY A 347 -0.69 17.57 -8.06
C GLY A 347 -1.07 16.51 -7.03
N ARG A 348 -2.37 16.45 -6.71
CA ARG A 348 -2.92 15.43 -5.80
C ARG A 348 -3.60 14.33 -6.62
N GLY A 349 -3.26 13.07 -6.35
CA GLY A 349 -3.90 11.97 -7.06
C GLY A 349 -5.32 11.71 -6.57
N VAL A 350 -6.10 11.07 -7.43
CA VAL A 350 -7.44 10.56 -7.14
C VAL A 350 -7.40 9.06 -7.37
N ILE A 351 -7.62 8.32 -6.28
CA ILE A 351 -7.57 6.87 -6.25
C ILE A 351 -8.91 6.39 -5.72
N ALA A 352 -9.74 5.78 -6.55
CA ALA A 352 -11.12 5.49 -6.19
C ALA A 352 -11.58 4.13 -6.65
N LEU A 353 -12.44 3.54 -5.82
CA LEU A 353 -13.15 2.31 -6.09
C LEU A 353 -14.64 2.59 -6.20
N LEU A 354 -15.23 2.27 -7.34
CA LEU A 354 -16.67 2.17 -7.47
C LEU A 354 -17.11 0.83 -6.89
N VAL A 355 -18.15 0.86 -6.06
CA VAL A 355 -18.74 -0.32 -5.45
C VAL A 355 -20.24 -0.36 -5.73
N ALA A 356 -20.79 -1.55 -5.90
CA ALA A 356 -22.23 -1.74 -6.11
C ALA A 356 -22.70 -3.04 -5.48
N ASP A 357 -23.94 -3.05 -5.02
CA ASP A 357 -24.61 -4.24 -4.49
C ASP A 357 -25.27 -5.03 -5.62
N PHE A 358 -24.84 -6.28 -5.81
CA PHE A 358 -25.49 -7.24 -6.69
C PHE A 358 -26.06 -8.38 -5.86
N ASP A 359 -27.39 -8.49 -5.83
CA ASP A 359 -28.11 -9.55 -5.13
C ASP A 359 -27.72 -9.68 -3.64
N GLY A 360 -27.48 -8.53 -3.00
CA GLY A 360 -27.06 -8.43 -1.61
C GLY A 360 -25.56 -8.60 -1.41
N VAL A 361 -24.74 -8.77 -2.45
CA VAL A 361 -23.28 -8.92 -2.34
C VAL A 361 -22.58 -7.71 -2.93
N LEU A 362 -21.79 -7.01 -2.10
CA LEU A 362 -21.00 -5.87 -2.56
C LEU A 362 -19.91 -6.33 -3.52
N HIS A 363 -19.80 -5.67 -4.67
CA HIS A 363 -18.70 -5.85 -5.61
C HIS A 363 -17.95 -4.55 -5.81
N ALA A 364 -16.65 -4.66 -6.04
CA ALA A 364 -15.76 -3.57 -6.42
C ALA A 364 -15.47 -3.64 -7.92
N LEU A 365 -15.54 -2.51 -8.64
CA LEU A 365 -15.20 -2.45 -10.05
C LEU A 365 -13.68 -2.34 -10.22
N MET A 366 -13.01 -3.47 -10.41
CA MET A 366 -11.57 -3.53 -10.55
C MET A 366 -11.14 -3.25 -11.99
N HIS A 367 -10.01 -2.57 -12.16
CA HIS A 367 -9.39 -2.29 -13.46
C HIS A 367 -8.16 -3.18 -13.65
N ALA A 368 -8.14 -4.02 -14.67
CA ALA A 368 -6.93 -4.73 -15.10
C ALA A 368 -5.97 -3.75 -15.79
N ARG A 369 -5.13 -3.08 -15.00
CA ARG A 369 -4.35 -1.93 -15.43
C ARG A 369 -2.89 -2.29 -15.72
N PRO A 370 -2.34 -1.93 -16.88
CA PRO A 370 -0.91 -2.00 -17.13
C PRO A 370 -0.15 -0.80 -16.55
N GLU A 371 1.00 -1.06 -15.93
CA GLU A 371 1.96 -0.04 -15.52
C GLU A 371 3.39 -0.45 -15.92
N PRO A 372 4.25 0.51 -16.28
CA PRO A 372 5.57 0.21 -16.86
C PRO A 372 6.53 -0.47 -15.88
N GLY A 373 6.30 -0.28 -14.58
CA GLY A 373 7.07 -0.87 -13.50
C GLY A 373 6.64 -2.26 -13.08
N PHE A 374 5.54 -2.81 -13.61
CA PHE A 374 5.09 -4.14 -13.24
C PHE A 374 5.99 -5.24 -13.83
N LEU A 375 6.05 -6.36 -13.12
CA LEU A 375 6.75 -7.55 -13.60
C LEU A 375 5.90 -8.33 -14.61
N ASP A 376 4.60 -8.45 -14.33
CA ASP A 376 3.66 -9.31 -15.07
C ASP A 376 2.61 -8.50 -15.84
N VAL A 377 3.06 -7.38 -16.43
CA VAL A 377 2.33 -6.46 -17.34
C VAL A 377 1.12 -5.76 -16.72
N VAL A 378 0.14 -6.50 -16.19
CA VAL A 378 -1.15 -6.02 -15.68
C VAL A 378 -1.41 -6.56 -14.28
N GLU A 379 -1.82 -5.66 -13.39
CA GLU A 379 -2.35 -5.97 -12.06
C GLU A 379 -3.73 -5.32 -11.90
N LEU A 380 -4.57 -5.85 -11.00
CA LEU A 380 -5.85 -5.24 -10.64
C LEU A 380 -5.57 -3.96 -9.83
N ALA A 381 -6.08 -2.86 -10.38
CA ALA A 381 -6.02 -1.52 -9.83
C ALA A 381 -7.42 -1.04 -9.44
N PRO A 382 -7.52 0.05 -8.66
CA PRO A 382 -8.77 0.74 -8.41
C PRO A 382 -9.45 1.17 -9.71
N THR A 383 -10.77 1.37 -9.65
CA THR A 383 -11.57 1.83 -10.78
C THR A 383 -11.01 3.11 -11.40
N VAL A 384 -10.56 4.04 -10.57
CA VAL A 384 -9.87 5.26 -11.00
C VAL A 384 -8.55 5.35 -10.26
N GLN A 385 -7.47 5.58 -11.02
CA GLN A 385 -6.15 5.88 -10.50
C GLN A 385 -5.48 6.86 -11.44
N CYS A 386 -5.40 8.13 -11.06
CA CYS A 386 -4.72 9.16 -11.84
C CYS A 386 -4.35 10.38 -10.99
N ILE A 387 -3.58 11.29 -11.59
CA ILE A 387 -3.41 12.65 -11.09
C ILE A 387 -4.18 13.55 -12.07
N PRO A 388 -5.34 14.12 -11.70
CA PRO A 388 -6.16 14.91 -12.61
C PRO A 388 -5.39 16.05 -13.28
N ASP A 389 -4.55 16.76 -12.51
CA ASP A 389 -3.74 17.88 -13.00
C ASP A 389 -2.75 17.46 -14.10
N SER A 390 -2.29 16.21 -14.08
CA SER A 390 -1.38 15.67 -15.11
C SER A 390 -2.09 15.27 -16.40
N LEU A 391 -3.42 15.14 -16.40
CA LEU A 391 -4.18 14.74 -17.59
C LEU A 391 -4.17 15.81 -18.68
N ALA A 392 -4.01 17.09 -18.31
CA ALA A 392 -3.89 18.18 -19.27
C ALA A 392 -2.63 18.08 -20.15
N ALA A 393 -1.61 17.34 -19.70
CA ALA A 393 -0.40 17.07 -20.46
C ALA A 393 -0.49 15.82 -21.34
N LEU A 394 -1.66 15.15 -21.39
CA LEU A 394 -1.88 13.90 -22.10
C LEU A 394 -3.02 14.05 -23.14
N PRO A 395 -3.09 13.16 -24.15
CA PRO A 395 -4.23 13.10 -25.06
C PRO A 395 -5.54 12.84 -24.30
N ALA A 396 -6.67 13.30 -24.84
CA ALA A 396 -7.99 13.12 -24.22
C ALA A 396 -8.32 11.64 -23.92
N ALA A 397 -7.89 10.72 -24.78
CA ALA A 397 -8.04 9.27 -24.59
C ALA A 397 -7.28 8.71 -23.37
N ALA A 398 -6.37 9.48 -22.74
CA ALA A 398 -5.71 9.09 -21.50
C ALA A 398 -6.54 9.42 -20.25
N ARG A 399 -7.65 10.15 -20.37
CA ARG A 399 -8.58 10.39 -19.27
C ARG A 399 -9.21 9.06 -18.83
N PRO A 400 -9.15 8.69 -17.54
CA PRO A 400 -9.78 7.45 -17.07
C PRO A 400 -11.30 7.48 -17.22
N GLU A 401 -11.87 6.37 -17.69
CA GLU A 401 -13.30 6.18 -17.99
C GLU A 401 -14.23 6.69 -16.89
N PHE A 402 -14.00 6.27 -15.64
CA PHE A 402 -14.89 6.54 -14.51
C PHE A 402 -14.49 7.76 -13.67
N LEU A 403 -13.56 8.59 -14.14
CA LEU A 403 -13.07 9.74 -13.37
C LEU A 403 -14.20 10.73 -13.05
N ASP A 404 -15.04 11.04 -14.03
CA ASP A 404 -16.12 12.02 -13.84
C ASP A 404 -17.19 11.51 -12.85
N THR A 405 -17.49 10.22 -12.88
CA THR A 405 -18.37 9.56 -11.88
C THR A 405 -17.82 9.73 -10.46
N VAL A 406 -16.51 9.56 -10.28
CA VAL A 406 -15.87 9.69 -8.96
C VAL A 406 -15.80 11.15 -8.48
N LEU A 407 -15.55 12.09 -9.39
CA LEU A 407 -15.44 13.51 -9.05
C LEU A 407 -16.81 14.15 -8.77
N SER A 408 -17.86 13.70 -9.45
CA SER A 408 -19.24 14.21 -9.32
C SER A 408 -20.11 13.46 -8.31
N ALA A 409 -19.56 12.43 -7.65
CA ALA A 409 -20.29 11.62 -6.66
C ALA A 409 -20.94 12.48 -5.55
N ALA A 410 -22.22 12.22 -5.29
CA ALA A 410 -22.96 12.88 -4.22
C ALA A 410 -22.44 12.44 -2.84
N PRO A 411 -22.51 13.30 -1.80
CA PRO A 411 -22.00 12.97 -0.46
C PRO A 411 -22.51 11.65 0.12
N GLU A 412 -23.77 11.31 -0.12
CA GLU A 412 -24.43 10.08 0.32
C GLU A 412 -23.92 8.81 -0.37
N GLN A 413 -23.32 8.94 -1.56
CA GLN A 413 -22.66 7.86 -2.29
C GLN A 413 -21.25 7.59 -1.78
N ILE A 414 -20.63 8.56 -1.10
CA ILE A 414 -19.25 8.46 -0.64
C ILE A 414 -19.22 7.68 0.67
N ARG A 415 -18.68 6.46 0.63
CA ARG A 415 -18.56 5.56 1.80
C ARG A 415 -17.22 5.72 2.53
N TYR A 416 -16.20 6.17 1.83
CA TYR A 416 -14.87 6.47 2.38
C TYR A 416 -14.24 7.61 1.58
N ASP A 417 -13.60 8.57 2.25
CA ASP A 417 -12.94 9.71 1.61
C ASP A 417 -11.86 10.31 2.51
N THR A 418 -10.60 9.94 2.26
CA THR A 418 -9.46 10.36 3.10
C THR A 418 -8.25 10.68 2.22
N VAL A 419 -7.50 11.73 2.55
CA VAL A 419 -6.20 11.98 1.94
C VAL A 419 -5.14 11.15 2.67
N LEU A 420 -4.41 10.34 1.91
CA LEU A 420 -3.34 9.48 2.43
C LEU A 420 -2.08 9.64 1.58
N SER A 421 -0.92 9.57 2.24
CA SER A 421 0.39 9.65 1.61
C SER A 421 0.95 8.28 1.23
N GLU A 422 1.83 8.28 0.22
CA GLU A 422 2.66 7.12 -0.15
C GLU A 422 3.93 7.01 0.75
N GLU A 423 4.80 6.02 0.53
CA GLU A 423 5.99 5.74 1.35
C GLU A 423 6.92 6.97 1.52
N GLY A 424 7.04 7.49 2.75
CA GLY A 424 7.88 8.64 3.04
C GLY A 424 9.39 8.38 2.92
N GLY A 425 9.81 7.12 2.80
CA GLY A 425 11.20 6.76 2.53
C GLY A 425 11.68 7.07 1.11
N ARG A 426 10.76 7.28 0.15
CA ARG A 426 11.06 7.49 -1.27
C ARG A 426 10.30 8.65 -1.89
N PHE A 427 9.09 8.91 -1.41
CA PHE A 427 8.19 9.90 -1.97
C PHE A 427 8.09 11.12 -1.06
N TYR A 428 8.39 12.29 -1.60
CA TYR A 428 8.31 13.55 -0.87
C TYR A 428 6.90 14.12 -1.00
N HIS A 429 6.11 14.03 0.08
CA HIS A 429 4.76 14.58 0.16
C HIS A 429 3.85 14.12 -0.99
N ALA A 430 3.95 12.85 -1.41
CA ALA A 430 3.07 12.29 -2.43
C ALA A 430 1.70 11.98 -1.81
N LEU A 431 0.71 12.82 -2.10
CA LEU A 431 -0.63 12.77 -1.53
C LEU A 431 -1.68 12.31 -2.55
N ASN A 432 -2.56 11.43 -2.10
CA ASN A 432 -3.65 10.88 -2.88
C ASN A 432 -4.96 10.94 -2.09
N ARG A 433 -6.04 11.37 -2.73
CA ARG A 433 -7.39 11.28 -2.16
C ARG A 433 -7.96 9.91 -2.49
N TYR A 434 -8.06 9.06 -1.47
CA TYR A 434 -8.58 7.71 -1.57
C TYR A 434 -10.10 7.71 -1.32
N ARG A 435 -10.87 7.12 -2.24
CA ARG A 435 -12.34 7.13 -2.18
C ARG A 435 -12.98 5.78 -2.45
N ILE A 436 -14.06 5.50 -1.73
CA ILE A 436 -14.99 4.39 -2.05
C ILE A 436 -16.34 5.03 -2.34
N VAL A 437 -16.86 4.85 -3.55
CA VAL A 437 -18.10 5.47 -4.03
C VAL A 437 -19.09 4.38 -4.39
N GLU A 438 -20.24 4.38 -3.72
CA GLU A 438 -21.34 3.49 -4.02
C GLU A 438 -22.14 4.00 -5.23
N VAL A 439 -22.31 3.13 -6.21
CA VAL A 439 -23.08 3.38 -7.42
C VAL A 439 -24.17 2.34 -7.58
N ALA A 440 -25.16 2.63 -8.42
CA ALA A 440 -26.15 1.64 -8.80
C ALA A 440 -25.47 0.44 -9.50
N PRO A 441 -25.99 -0.79 -9.33
CA PRO A 441 -25.47 -1.97 -10.01
C PRO A 441 -25.69 -1.86 -11.52
N THR A 442 -24.65 -1.41 -12.23
CA THR A 442 -24.63 -1.36 -13.69
C THR A 442 -23.91 -2.59 -14.23
N GLY A 443 -24.47 -3.22 -15.26
CA GLY A 443 -23.82 -4.30 -16.00
C GLY A 443 -22.69 -3.78 -16.91
N VAL A 444 -21.64 -3.21 -16.34
CA VAL A 444 -20.47 -2.74 -17.09
C VAL A 444 -19.84 -3.93 -17.81
N GLU A 445 -20.08 -4.01 -19.12
CA GLU A 445 -19.38 -4.92 -20.02
C GLU A 445 -18.19 -4.17 -20.63
N HIS A 446 -17.05 -4.20 -19.93
CA HIS A 446 -15.83 -3.56 -20.40
C HIS A 446 -14.69 -4.57 -20.48
N PRO A 447 -13.82 -4.50 -21.51
CA PRO A 447 -12.69 -5.42 -21.65
C PRO A 447 -11.66 -5.36 -20.51
N GLU A 448 -11.52 -4.23 -19.81
CA GLU A 448 -10.46 -3.95 -18.83
C GLU A 448 -11.02 -3.77 -17.41
N TYR A 449 -12.35 -3.82 -17.23
CA TYR A 449 -12.97 -3.70 -15.91
C TYR A 449 -13.84 -4.89 -15.58
N ARG A 450 -13.82 -5.28 -14.31
CA ARG A 450 -14.70 -6.33 -13.81
C ARG A 450 -15.15 -6.09 -12.39
N TRP A 451 -16.43 -6.37 -12.15
CA TRP A 451 -16.99 -6.42 -10.81
C TRP A 451 -16.45 -7.65 -10.09
N THR A 452 -15.88 -7.44 -8.91
CA THR A 452 -15.21 -8.48 -8.13
C THR A 452 -15.65 -8.39 -6.67
N ALA A 453 -16.08 -9.50 -6.09
CA ALA A 453 -16.46 -9.54 -4.68
C ALA A 453 -15.23 -9.46 -3.77
N VAL A 454 -15.42 -9.00 -2.53
CA VAL A 454 -14.33 -8.73 -1.58
C VAL A 454 -13.59 -10.01 -1.17
N HIS A 455 -14.30 -11.13 -1.02
CA HIS A 455 -13.66 -12.45 -0.80
C HIS A 455 -12.72 -12.84 -1.94
N GLN A 456 -13.06 -12.53 -3.19
CA GLN A 456 -12.21 -12.83 -4.34
C GLN A 456 -10.95 -11.95 -4.35
N LEU A 457 -11.07 -10.66 -3.97
CA LEU A 457 -9.91 -9.78 -3.82
C LEU A 457 -8.95 -10.30 -2.74
N THR A 458 -9.50 -10.74 -1.60
CA THR A 458 -8.70 -11.28 -0.49
C THR A 458 -8.04 -12.62 -0.85
N GLU A 459 -8.74 -13.47 -1.61
CA GLU A 459 -8.15 -14.70 -2.17
C GLU A 459 -6.96 -14.38 -3.09
N LEU A 460 -7.13 -13.44 -4.02
CA LEU A 460 -6.07 -13.04 -4.95
C LEU A 460 -4.87 -12.39 -4.24
N LEU A 461 -5.07 -11.73 -3.08
CA LEU A 461 -3.99 -11.15 -2.27
C LEU A 461 -3.05 -12.18 -1.65
N ARG A 462 -3.45 -13.45 -1.59
CA ARG A 462 -2.56 -14.56 -1.20
C ARG A 462 -1.49 -14.84 -2.24
N HIS A 463 -1.62 -14.26 -3.44
CA HIS A 463 -0.73 -14.46 -4.57
C HIS A 463 -0.09 -13.13 -5.00
N SER A 464 1.15 -13.23 -5.49
CA SER A 464 1.86 -12.09 -6.05
C SER A 464 1.23 -11.63 -7.37
N HIS A 465 1.38 -10.35 -7.69
CA HIS A 465 1.06 -9.76 -9.00
C HIS A 465 -0.43 -9.62 -9.34
N TYR A 466 -1.34 -9.85 -8.39
CA TYR A 466 -2.76 -9.69 -8.66
C TYR A 466 -3.30 -8.30 -8.35
N LEU A 467 -2.95 -7.69 -7.21
CA LEU A 467 -3.46 -6.37 -6.81
C LEU A 467 -2.31 -5.37 -6.64
N ASN A 468 -2.41 -4.24 -7.32
CA ASN A 468 -1.46 -3.15 -7.15
C ASN A 468 -1.62 -2.47 -5.78
N ILE A 469 -0.63 -1.68 -5.38
CA ILE A 469 -0.60 -1.10 -4.02
C ILE A 469 -1.76 -0.15 -3.72
N GLN A 470 -2.27 0.53 -4.73
CA GLN A 470 -3.43 1.42 -4.60
C GLN A 470 -4.71 0.61 -4.32
N ALA A 471 -4.89 -0.52 -5.02
CA ALA A 471 -5.98 -1.45 -4.76
C ALA A 471 -5.87 -2.05 -3.35
N ARG A 472 -4.66 -2.43 -2.92
CA ARG A 472 -4.40 -2.93 -1.55
C ARG A 472 -4.79 -1.92 -0.48
N THR A 473 -4.43 -0.65 -0.68
CA THR A 473 -4.88 0.43 0.22
C THR A 473 -6.40 0.50 0.28
N LEU A 474 -7.11 0.44 -0.85
CA LEU A 474 -8.57 0.49 -0.87
C LEU A 474 -9.24 -0.77 -0.32
N VAL A 475 -8.61 -1.95 -0.41
CA VAL A 475 -9.09 -3.17 0.27
C VAL A 475 -8.98 -3.00 1.79
N ALA A 476 -7.86 -2.48 2.30
CA ALA A 476 -7.74 -2.17 3.73
C ALA A 476 -8.80 -1.13 4.18
N CYS A 477 -9.10 -0.14 3.34
CA CYS A 477 -10.17 0.84 3.59
C CYS A 477 -11.58 0.22 3.48
N LEU A 478 -11.82 -0.74 2.60
CA LEU A 478 -13.09 -1.49 2.57
C LEU A 478 -13.27 -2.27 3.86
N HIS A 479 -12.22 -2.94 4.34
CA HIS A 479 -12.28 -3.69 5.59
C HIS A 479 -12.57 -2.79 6.81
N SER A 480 -12.14 -1.52 6.82
CA SER A 480 -12.48 -0.59 7.92
C SER A 480 -13.97 -0.22 7.98
N LEU A 481 -14.71 -0.44 6.89
CA LEU A 481 -16.15 -0.21 6.81
C LEU A 481 -17.00 -1.37 7.35
N LEU A 482 -16.39 -2.51 7.74
CA LEU A 482 -17.10 -3.69 8.25
C LEU A 482 -17.88 -3.43 9.55
N GLU A 483 -17.44 -2.48 10.39
CA GLU A 483 -18.10 -2.11 11.65
C GLU A 483 -18.61 -0.65 11.66
N HIS A 484 -18.51 0.08 10.54
CA HIS A 484 -18.83 1.51 10.53
C HIS A 484 -20.35 1.76 10.44
N SER A 485 -20.94 2.23 11.54
CA SER A 485 -22.34 2.69 11.57
C SER A 485 -22.45 4.12 11.06
N GLY A 486 -22.58 4.31 9.74
CA GLY A 486 -23.32 5.43 9.13
C GLY A 486 -23.10 6.87 9.63
N ARG A 487 -21.91 7.29 10.08
CA ARG A 487 -21.57 8.71 10.23
C ARG A 487 -20.37 9.03 9.35
N THR A 488 -20.66 9.67 8.22
CA THR A 488 -19.71 10.54 7.54
C THR A 488 -19.14 11.49 8.57
N ALA A 489 -17.84 11.38 8.86
CA ALA A 489 -17.12 12.43 9.55
C ALA A 489 -17.27 13.70 8.71
N ARG A 490 -18.12 14.63 9.17
CA ARG A 490 -18.11 15.99 8.68
C ARG A 490 -16.72 16.53 8.97
N VAL A 491 -15.90 16.64 7.95
CA VAL A 491 -14.69 17.46 7.98
C VAL A 491 -15.17 18.89 8.20
N GLU A 492 -15.09 19.35 9.44
CA GLU A 492 -15.11 20.77 9.74
C GLU A 492 -13.89 21.37 9.03
N ARG A 493 -14.16 22.14 7.97
CA ARG A 493 -13.14 22.97 7.34
C ARG A 493 -12.83 24.11 8.32
N SER A 494 -11.63 24.10 8.88
CA SER A 494 -10.96 25.33 9.35
C SER A 494 -9.97 25.79 8.29
#